data_AF-A0A963NS46-F1
#
_entry.id   AF-A0A963NS46-F1
#
_cell.length_a   1.000
_cell.length_b   1.000
_cell.length_c   1.000
_cell.angle_alpha   90.00
_cell.angle_beta   90.00
_cell.angle_gamma   90.00
#
_symmetry.space_group_name_H-M   'P 1'
#
loop_
_entity.id
_entity.type
_entity.pdbx_description
1 polymer ?
#
loop_
_entity_poly.entity_id
_entity_poly.type
_entity_poly.pdbx_seq_one_letter_code
_entity_poly.pdbx_strand_id
1 'polypeptide(L)'
;MTADYTALDHWIDQHFDEEVRFLQALVRVPTDTPPGNNAPHAQRTTELLKDFGFEAEQHPVPAADVQAYGMESITNLIVRRPYG
;
A
#
# COMPACT_ATOMS: atom_id res chain seq x y z
N MET A 1 -6.64 -28.78 10.26
CA MET A 1 -6.21 -27.40 10.59
C MET A 1 -6.05 -27.32 12.10
N THR A 2 -4.99 -26.68 12.59
CA THR A 2 -4.81 -26.42 14.03
C THR A 2 -5.85 -25.40 14.50
N ALA A 3 -6.21 -25.40 15.79
CA ALA A 3 -7.19 -24.46 16.35
C ALA A 3 -6.82 -22.99 16.11
N ASP A 4 -5.52 -22.70 16.01
CA ASP A 4 -5.00 -21.36 15.73
C ASP A 4 -5.36 -20.85 14.33
N TYR A 5 -5.34 -21.71 13.31
CA TYR A 5 -5.74 -21.29 11.96
C TYR A 5 -7.23 -21.00 11.88
N THR A 6 -8.08 -21.79 12.54
CA THR A 6 -9.52 -21.52 12.57
C THR A 6 -9.85 -20.18 13.26
N ALA A 7 -9.11 -19.82 14.31
CA ALA A 7 -9.29 -18.52 14.96
C ALA A 7 -8.86 -17.36 14.05
N LEU A 8 -7.77 -17.52 13.29
CA LEU A 8 -7.31 -16.54 12.32
C LEU A 8 -8.29 -16.39 11.15
N ASP A 9 -8.79 -17.51 10.59
CA ASP A 9 -9.76 -17.49 9.49
C ASP A 9 -11.02 -16.72 9.89
N HIS A 10 -11.57 -17.03 11.07
CA HIS A 10 -12.76 -16.33 11.57
C HIS A 10 -12.49 -14.84 11.83
N TRP A 11 -11.29 -14.49 12.32
CA TRP A 11 -10.93 -13.09 12.49
C TRP A 11 -10.85 -12.37 11.13
N ILE A 12 -10.23 -12.97 10.11
CA ILE A 12 -10.17 -12.41 8.75
C ILE A 12 -11.59 -12.21 8.18
N ASP A 13 -12.43 -13.25 8.26
CA ASP A 13 -13.81 -13.18 7.76
C ASP A 13 -14.62 -12.05 8.43
N GLN A 14 -14.42 -11.83 9.72
CA GLN A 14 -15.08 -10.74 10.46
C GLN A 14 -14.63 -9.33 10.03
N HIS A 15 -13.42 -9.19 9.46
CA HIS A 15 -12.85 -7.90 9.05
C HIS A 15 -12.83 -7.72 7.52
N PHE A 16 -13.44 -8.63 6.75
CA PHE A 16 -13.43 -8.60 5.28
C PHE A 16 -13.92 -7.25 4.69
N ASP A 17 -14.94 -6.66 5.29
CA ASP A 17 -15.44 -5.34 4.87
C ASP A 17 -14.38 -4.23 5.03
N GLU A 18 -13.50 -4.30 6.03
CA GLU A 18 -12.38 -3.38 6.20
C GLU A 18 -11.32 -3.57 5.12
N GLU A 19 -11.00 -4.82 4.79
CA GLU A 19 -10.07 -5.16 3.70
C GLU A 19 -10.57 -4.63 2.35
N VAL A 20 -11.87 -4.81 2.06
CA VAL A 20 -12.51 -4.29 0.85
C VAL A 20 -12.46 -2.77 0.82
N ARG A 21 -12.77 -2.09 1.93
CA ARG A 21 -12.69 -0.62 2.01
C ARG A 21 -11.26 -0.12 1.79
N PHE A 22 -10.27 -0.79 2.35
CA PHE A 22 -8.86 -0.45 2.15
C PHE A 22 -8.46 -0.58 0.67
N LEU A 23 -8.75 -1.74 0.05
CA LEU A 23 -8.46 -1.95 -1.36
C LEU A 23 -9.19 -0.96 -2.26
N GLN A 24 -10.46 -0.66 -1.98
CA GLN A 24 -11.21 0.37 -2.71
C GLN A 24 -10.54 1.74 -2.61
N ALA A 25 -10.02 2.11 -1.44
CA ALA A 25 -9.34 3.39 -1.26
C ALA A 25 -8.03 3.47 -2.06
N LEU A 26 -7.31 2.35 -2.22
CA LEU A 26 -6.13 2.27 -3.08
C LEU A 26 -6.49 2.37 -4.57
N VAL A 27 -7.39 1.51 -5.03
CA VAL A 27 -7.78 1.43 -6.46
C VAL A 27 -8.44 2.72 -6.96
N ARG A 28 -9.07 3.49 -6.09
CA ARG A 28 -9.64 4.81 -6.44
C ARG A 28 -8.58 5.85 -6.78
N VAL A 29 -7.32 5.64 -6.40
CA VAL A 29 -6.22 6.50 -6.83
C VAL A 29 -5.68 5.96 -8.15
N PRO A 30 -5.84 6.71 -9.26
CA PRO A 30 -5.33 6.27 -10.54
C PRO A 30 -3.83 6.07 -10.49
N THR A 31 -3.38 4.91 -10.95
CA THR A 31 -2.00 4.66 -11.34
C THR A 31 -2.00 4.57 -12.86
N ASP A 32 -1.53 5.63 -13.52
CA ASP A 32 -1.61 5.71 -14.97
C ASP A 32 -0.77 4.61 -15.63
N THR A 33 -1.27 4.08 -16.74
CA THR A 33 -0.52 3.13 -17.59
C THR A 33 -0.50 3.66 -19.02
N PRO A 34 0.69 3.97 -19.59
CA PRO A 34 1.47 5.21 -19.43
C PRO A 34 0.67 6.51 -19.15
N PRO A 35 1.26 7.56 -18.51
CA PRO A 35 2.69 7.78 -18.26
C PRO A 35 3.21 7.30 -16.89
N GLY A 36 2.49 6.51 -16.10
CA GLY A 36 3.07 5.93 -14.87
C GLY A 36 3.26 6.93 -13.72
N ASN A 37 2.28 7.80 -13.46
CA ASN A 37 2.27 8.71 -12.32
C ASN A 37 1.80 7.99 -11.03
N ASN A 38 2.73 7.41 -10.28
CA ASN A 38 2.43 6.55 -9.12
C ASN A 38 2.64 7.24 -7.77
N ALA A 39 3.26 8.42 -7.72
CA ALA A 39 3.47 9.14 -6.47
C ALA A 39 2.16 9.46 -5.70
N PRO A 40 1.03 9.84 -6.34
CA PRO A 40 -0.24 10.05 -5.63
C PRO A 40 -0.75 8.78 -4.94
N HIS A 41 -0.59 7.63 -5.59
CA HIS A 41 -0.97 6.34 -5.00
C HIS A 41 -0.10 6.02 -3.78
N ALA A 42 1.21 6.25 -3.85
CA ALA A 42 2.11 6.06 -2.72
C ALA A 42 1.77 6.99 -1.52
N GLN A 43 1.40 8.25 -1.80
CA GLN A 43 0.94 9.16 -0.76
C GLN A 43 -0.34 8.64 -0.09
N ARG A 44 -1.33 8.22 -0.89
CA ARG A 44 -2.59 7.69 -0.33
C ARG A 44 -2.37 6.44 0.50
N THR A 45 -1.52 5.53 0.04
CA THR A 45 -1.15 4.33 0.80
C THR A 45 -0.50 4.70 2.13
N THR A 46 0.37 5.71 2.15
CA THR A 46 1.00 6.19 3.40
C THR A 46 -0.02 6.70 4.41
N GLU A 47 -1.02 7.46 3.96
CA GLU A 47 -2.10 7.95 4.83
C GLU A 47 -2.93 6.81 5.39
N LEU A 48 -3.33 5.84 4.55
CA LEU A 48 -4.12 4.70 4.99
C LEU A 48 -3.37 3.80 5.97
N LEU A 49 -2.06 3.58 5.75
CA LEU A 49 -1.24 2.76 6.64
C LEU A 49 -1.10 3.36 8.05
N LYS A 50 -1.11 4.69 8.16
CA LYS A 50 -1.09 5.37 9.48
C LYS A 50 -2.31 5.06 10.33
N ASP A 51 -3.48 4.88 9.71
CA ASP A 51 -4.71 4.50 10.44
C ASP A 51 -4.60 3.11 11.08
N PHE A 52 -3.71 2.25 10.55
CA PHE A 52 -3.37 0.94 11.14
C PHE A 52 -2.18 1.00 12.11
N GLY A 53 -1.67 2.20 12.42
CA GLY A 53 -0.50 2.40 13.28
C GLY A 53 0.83 2.05 12.61
N PHE A 54 0.87 1.97 11.27
CA PHE A 54 2.10 1.78 10.52
C PHE A 54 2.66 3.10 9.99
N GLU A 55 3.94 3.33 10.19
CA GLU A 55 4.67 4.42 9.54
C GLU A 55 5.34 3.90 8.27
N ALA A 56 4.98 4.49 7.13
CA ALA A 56 5.58 4.18 5.84
C ALA A 56 6.67 5.20 5.50
N GLU A 57 7.92 4.74 5.42
CA GLU A 57 9.03 5.52 4.89
C GLU A 57 8.88 5.70 3.39
N GLN A 58 8.93 6.95 2.94
CA GLN A 58 8.77 7.32 1.53
C GLN A 58 10.14 7.53 0.89
N HIS A 59 10.39 6.83 -0.22
CA HIS A 59 11.60 6.93 -1.01
C HIS A 59 11.24 7.28 -2.46
N PRO A 60 11.09 8.59 -2.78
CA PRO A 60 10.88 9.04 -4.14
C PRO A 60 12.05 8.63 -5.03
N VAL A 61 11.75 8.06 -6.20
CA VAL A 61 12.77 7.73 -7.20
C VAL A 61 13.12 9.02 -7.96
N PRO A 62 14.42 9.30 -8.24
CA PRO A 62 14.80 10.47 -9.00
C PRO A 62 14.07 10.57 -10.35
N ALA A 63 13.65 11.79 -10.72
CA ALA A 63 12.89 12.04 -11.94
C ALA A 63 13.59 11.51 -13.21
N ALA A 64 14.92 11.67 -13.28
CA ALA A 64 15.71 11.18 -14.41
C ALA A 64 15.62 9.66 -14.57
N ASP A 65 15.62 8.92 -13.46
CA ASP A 65 15.57 7.46 -13.49
C ASP A 65 14.19 6.98 -13.94
N VAL A 66 13.11 7.53 -13.37
CA VAL A 66 11.74 7.13 -13.77
C VAL A 66 11.46 7.47 -15.25
N GLN A 67 11.94 8.63 -15.71
CA GLN A 67 11.79 9.05 -17.12
C GLN A 67 12.58 8.15 -18.08
N ALA A 68 13.77 7.68 -17.68
CA ALA A 68 14.55 6.73 -18.46
C ALA A 68 13.80 5.40 -18.69
N TYR A 69 12.83 5.08 -17.82
CA TYR A 69 11.94 3.92 -17.94
C TYR A 69 10.52 4.28 -18.40
N GLY A 70 10.30 5.50 -18.92
CA GLY A 70 9.02 5.93 -19.49
C GLY A 70 7.93 6.24 -18.46
N MET A 71 8.31 6.55 -17.21
CA MET A 71 7.40 6.85 -16.12
C MET A 71 7.53 8.31 -15.64
N GLU A 72 6.43 8.89 -15.18
CA GLU A 72 6.38 10.26 -14.63
C GLU A 72 6.87 10.30 -13.19
N SER A 73 6.38 9.40 -12.33
CA SER A 73 6.74 9.40 -10.91
C SER A 73 6.55 8.04 -10.24
N ILE A 74 7.48 7.68 -9.35
CA ILE A 74 7.35 6.54 -8.44
C ILE A 74 7.87 6.95 -7.06
N THR A 75 7.18 6.53 -6.01
CA THR A 75 7.69 6.57 -4.64
C THR A 75 7.61 5.18 -4.04
N ASN A 76 8.74 4.63 -3.64
CA ASN A 76 8.78 3.34 -2.93
C ASN A 76 8.42 3.57 -1.47
N LEU A 77 7.61 2.67 -0.91
CA LEU A 77 7.20 2.70 0.49
C LEU A 77 7.83 1.53 1.25
N ILE A 78 8.38 1.80 2.43
CA ILE A 78 8.87 0.75 3.33
C ILE A 78 8.21 0.91 4.70
N VAL A 79 7.55 -0.16 5.16
CA VAL A 79 7.04 -0.27 6.53
C VAL A 79 7.94 -1.23 7.30
N ARG A 80 8.35 -0.83 8.50
CA ARG A 80 9.14 -1.68 9.41
C ARG A 80 8.37 -1.91 10.70
N ARG A 81 8.12 -3.18 11.02
CA ARG A 81 7.56 -3.59 12.31
C ARG A 81 8.48 -4.63 12.96
N PRO A 82 9.19 -4.28 14.05
CA PRO A 82 9.96 -5.25 14.79
C PRO A 82 9.01 -6.19 15.55
N TYR A 83 9.29 -7.48 15.49
CA TYR A 83 8.66 -8.50 16.32
C TYR A 83 9.76 -9.12 17.19
N GLY A 84 9.50 -9.30 18.47
CA GLY A 84 10.44 -9.83 19.47
C GLY A 84 9.70 -10.54 20.58
#